data_AF-A0A4S2H9S9-F1
#
_entry.id   AF-A0A4S2H9S9-F1
#
_cell.length_a   1.000
_cell.length_b   1.000
_cell.length_c   1.000
_cell.angle_alpha   90.00
_cell.angle_beta   90.00
_cell.angle_gamma   90.00
#
_symmetry.space_group_name_H-M   'P 1'
#
loop_
_entity.id
_entity.type
_entity.pdbx_description
1 polymer ?
#
loop_
_entity_poly.entity_id
_entity_poly.type
_entity_poly.pdbx_seq_one_letter_code
_entity_poly.pdbx_strand_id
1 'polypeptide(L)'
;MKTVLLAAFAALSQPGESPRRTEVADLSWRGGCWEGDGFGGAISECWMRGPTGRLTGTFQLLEPDGTQRFSEILLLDVFEDGPAMRVKHFTPEFVGWEDKDAYLTFVLEETRDGYGRFRGLTLELTEDGRQIATLMMRDAEGNPREERLVYERLASGQTGTAQPE
;
A
#
# COMPACT_ATOMS: atom_id res chain seq x y z
N MET A 1 19.12 52.70 -6.04
CA MET A 1 18.47 51.48 -5.50
C MET A 1 19.04 50.28 -6.23
N LYS A 2 19.47 49.24 -5.49
CA LYS A 2 20.17 48.06 -6.01
C LYS A 2 19.21 47.11 -6.72
N THR A 3 19.54 46.68 -7.93
CA THR A 3 18.90 45.58 -8.65
C THR A 3 19.24 44.26 -7.93
N VAL A 4 18.23 43.52 -7.47
CA VAL A 4 18.39 42.17 -6.94
C VAL A 4 18.11 41.19 -8.09
N LEU A 5 19.13 40.44 -8.48
CA LEU A 5 19.03 39.34 -9.43
C LEU A 5 18.43 38.13 -8.69
N LEU A 6 17.27 37.65 -9.10
CA LEU A 6 16.69 36.41 -8.59
C LEU A 6 17.37 35.24 -9.32
N ALA A 7 18.32 34.58 -8.65
CA ALA A 7 18.87 33.31 -9.10
C ALA A 7 17.87 32.19 -8.75
N ALA A 8 17.31 31.54 -9.76
CA ALA A 8 16.56 30.31 -9.56
C ALA A 8 17.54 29.20 -9.16
N PHE A 9 17.45 28.73 -7.92
CA PHE A 9 18.11 27.49 -7.50
C PHE A 9 17.37 26.31 -8.13
N ALA A 10 17.91 25.77 -9.23
CA ALA A 10 17.57 24.42 -9.66
C ALA A 10 18.17 23.45 -8.65
N ALA A 11 17.33 22.65 -7.99
CA ALA A 11 17.79 21.57 -7.13
C ALA A 11 18.49 20.51 -8.02
N LEU A 12 19.81 20.36 -7.86
CA LEU A 12 20.57 19.28 -8.48
C LEU A 12 20.20 17.97 -7.78
N SER A 13 19.56 17.05 -8.52
CA SER A 13 19.33 15.68 -8.05
C SER A 13 20.68 15.00 -7.73
N GLN A 14 20.76 14.29 -6.61
CA GLN A 14 21.97 13.53 -6.30
C GLN A 14 22.12 12.33 -7.24
N PRO A 15 23.34 12.01 -7.70
CA PRO A 15 23.57 10.84 -8.54
C PRO A 15 23.23 9.56 -7.75
N GLY A 16 22.25 8.80 -8.25
CA GLY A 16 21.82 7.51 -7.68
C GLY A 16 20.39 7.49 -7.15
N GLU A 17 19.71 8.63 -7.03
CA GLU A 17 18.33 8.67 -6.56
C GLU A 17 17.36 8.78 -7.76
N SER A 18 16.53 7.75 -7.95
CA SER A 18 15.49 7.77 -8.99
C SER A 18 14.60 9.01 -8.83
N PRO A 19 14.19 9.65 -9.93
CA PRO A 19 13.49 10.93 -9.86
C PRO A 19 12.16 10.76 -9.13
N ARG A 20 11.84 11.74 -8.27
CA ARG A 20 10.55 11.78 -7.57
C ARG A 20 9.43 12.00 -8.58
N ARG A 21 8.44 11.10 -8.58
CA ARG A 21 7.26 11.11 -9.45
C ARG A 21 5.99 10.97 -8.62
N THR A 22 4.84 10.90 -9.29
CA THR A 22 3.55 10.49 -8.71
C THR A 22 2.86 9.49 -9.64
N GLU A 23 3.65 8.53 -10.14
CA GLU A 23 3.20 7.59 -11.16
C GLU A 23 2.80 6.26 -10.53
N VAL A 24 1.52 5.89 -10.67
CA VAL A 24 1.00 4.58 -10.21
C VAL A 24 1.77 3.41 -10.84
N ALA A 25 2.32 3.59 -12.04
CA ALA A 25 3.15 2.60 -12.72
C ALA A 25 4.40 2.21 -11.92
N ASP A 26 4.97 3.11 -11.12
CA ASP A 26 6.15 2.82 -10.27
C ASP A 26 5.84 1.81 -9.15
N LEU A 27 4.56 1.61 -8.85
CA LEU A 27 4.07 0.67 -7.85
C LEU A 27 3.70 -0.67 -8.47
N SER A 28 4.14 -0.92 -9.71
CA SER A 28 3.74 -2.13 -10.45
C SER A 28 4.20 -3.42 -9.81
N TRP A 29 5.28 -3.35 -9.04
CA TRP A 29 5.89 -4.44 -8.31
C TRP A 29 4.97 -5.05 -7.25
N ARG A 30 3.91 -4.34 -6.81
CA ARG A 30 2.91 -4.89 -5.88
C ARG A 30 2.09 -6.05 -6.46
N GLY A 31 2.03 -6.16 -7.79
CA GLY A 31 1.29 -7.24 -8.47
C GLY A 31 1.72 -8.63 -7.98
N GLY A 32 0.76 -9.54 -7.83
CA GLY A 32 0.96 -10.87 -7.25
C GLY A 32 0.45 -10.96 -5.82
N CYS A 33 0.74 -12.08 -5.16
CA CYS A 33 0.33 -12.35 -3.80
C CYS A 33 1.51 -12.30 -2.82
N TRP A 34 1.18 -11.93 -1.59
CA TRP A 34 2.10 -11.65 -0.50
C TRP A 34 1.53 -12.18 0.80
N GLU A 35 2.39 -12.65 1.69
CA GLU A 35 2.03 -13.08 3.04
C GLU A 35 3.02 -12.50 4.05
N GLY A 36 2.62 -12.39 5.31
CA GLY A 36 3.52 -11.91 6.35
C GLY A 36 2.82 -11.67 7.68
N ASP A 37 3.37 -10.73 8.45
CA ASP A 37 2.91 -10.41 9.81
C ASP A 37 2.61 -8.92 9.97
N GLY A 38 1.56 -8.63 10.73
CA GLY A 38 1.17 -7.27 11.08
C GLY A 38 -0.09 -7.22 11.94
N PHE A 39 -0.31 -6.14 12.68
CA PHE A 39 -1.46 -6.01 13.60
C PHE A 39 -1.59 -7.17 14.61
N GLY A 40 -0.46 -7.80 14.95
CA GLY A 40 -0.42 -8.96 15.85
C GLY A 40 -0.99 -10.25 15.28
N GLY A 41 -1.13 -10.40 13.96
CA GLY A 41 -1.58 -11.63 13.31
C GLY A 41 -0.97 -11.84 11.93
N ALA A 42 -1.29 -13.00 11.33
CA ALA A 42 -0.89 -13.32 9.97
C ALA A 42 -1.72 -12.52 8.97
N ILE A 43 -1.04 -11.93 7.99
CA ILE A 43 -1.65 -11.12 6.93
C ILE A 43 -1.34 -11.71 5.57
N SER A 44 -2.26 -11.51 4.62
CA SER A 44 -2.00 -11.79 3.21
C SER A 44 -2.65 -10.75 2.33
N GLU A 45 -2.00 -10.45 1.21
CA GLU A 45 -2.42 -9.43 0.26
C GLU A 45 -2.18 -9.92 -1.18
N CYS A 46 -3.18 -9.85 -2.05
CA CYS A 46 -3.06 -10.21 -3.45
C CYS A 46 -3.51 -9.06 -4.35
N TRP A 47 -2.73 -8.75 -5.38
CA TRP A 47 -2.98 -7.67 -6.32
C TRP A 47 -3.08 -8.16 -7.75
N MET A 48 -4.20 -7.86 -8.40
CA MET A 48 -4.46 -8.10 -9.81
C MET A 48 -4.21 -6.83 -10.62
N ARG A 49 -3.53 -6.97 -11.76
CA ARG A 49 -3.30 -5.89 -12.72
C ARG A 49 -4.37 -5.87 -13.79
N GLY A 50 -5.06 -4.75 -13.93
CA GLY A 50 -5.98 -4.47 -15.02
C GLY A 50 -5.27 -3.99 -16.30
N PRO A 51 -5.96 -4.00 -17.46
CA PRO A 51 -5.38 -3.62 -18.75
C PRO A 51 -4.84 -2.18 -18.82
N THR A 52 -5.38 -1.28 -18.00
CA THR A 52 -4.99 0.14 -17.93
C THR A 52 -3.89 0.42 -16.91
N GLY A 53 -3.32 -0.61 -16.29
CA GLY A 53 -2.31 -0.46 -15.23
C GLY A 53 -2.89 -0.34 -13.82
N ARG A 54 -4.21 -0.19 -13.67
CA ARG A 54 -4.92 -0.25 -12.38
C ARG A 54 -4.55 -1.51 -11.61
N LEU A 55 -4.36 -1.36 -10.30
CA LEU A 55 -4.20 -2.49 -9.38
C LEU A 55 -5.44 -2.62 -8.50
N THR A 56 -6.05 -3.80 -8.51
CA THR A 56 -7.15 -4.17 -7.61
C THR A 56 -6.64 -5.25 -6.67
N GLY A 57 -6.73 -5.03 -5.37
CA GLY A 57 -6.20 -5.91 -4.35
C GLY A 57 -7.24 -6.38 -3.35
N THR A 58 -6.90 -7.46 -2.67
CA THR A 58 -7.58 -7.95 -1.47
C THR A 58 -6.56 -8.16 -0.37
N PHE A 59 -6.88 -7.76 0.85
CA PHE A 59 -6.10 -8.02 2.06
C PHE A 59 -6.94 -8.83 3.04
N GLN A 60 -6.30 -9.64 3.87
CA GLN A 60 -6.92 -10.21 5.05
C GLN A 60 -5.93 -10.27 6.22
N LEU A 61 -6.48 -10.09 7.43
CA LEU A 61 -5.81 -10.34 8.70
C LEU A 61 -6.50 -11.51 9.39
N LEU A 62 -5.72 -12.43 9.94
CA LEU A 62 -6.21 -13.61 10.63
C LEU A 62 -6.06 -13.50 12.15
N GLU A 63 -6.93 -14.19 12.86
CA GLU A 63 -6.79 -14.52 14.28
C GLU A 63 -5.72 -15.60 14.49
N PRO A 64 -5.21 -15.78 15.74
CA PRO A 64 -4.25 -16.84 16.05
C PRO A 64 -4.73 -18.26 15.74
N ASP A 65 -6.04 -18.49 15.69
CA ASP A 65 -6.66 -19.78 15.34
C ASP A 65 -6.87 -19.98 13.82
N GLY A 66 -6.44 -19.01 13.01
CA GLY A 66 -6.55 -19.05 11.55
C GLY A 66 -7.90 -18.58 11.00
N THR A 67 -8.86 -18.23 11.85
CA THR A 67 -10.10 -17.59 11.39
C THR A 67 -9.82 -16.17 10.91
N GLN A 68 -10.64 -15.66 9.98
CA GLN A 68 -10.47 -14.30 9.47
C GLN A 68 -10.92 -13.28 10.53
N ARG A 69 -10.08 -12.28 10.81
CA ARG A 69 -10.43 -11.13 11.65
C ARG A 69 -11.14 -10.05 10.84
N PHE A 70 -10.56 -9.63 9.72
CA PHE A 70 -11.20 -8.74 8.74
C PHE A 70 -10.52 -8.87 7.35
N SER A 71 -11.15 -8.29 6.33
CA SER A 71 -10.57 -8.11 5.00
C SER A 71 -10.69 -6.70 4.48
N GLU A 72 -9.93 -6.40 3.44
CA GLU A 72 -10.06 -5.18 2.66
C GLU A 72 -10.18 -5.49 1.17
N ILE A 73 -10.89 -4.60 0.46
CA ILE A 73 -10.76 -4.44 -0.99
C ILE A 73 -10.01 -3.13 -1.23
N LEU A 74 -8.92 -3.22 -2.00
CA LEU A 74 -8.04 -2.10 -2.29
C LEU A 74 -8.02 -1.78 -3.78
N LEU A 75 -7.95 -0.49 -4.11
CA LEU A 75 -7.84 0.00 -5.48
C LEU A 75 -6.72 1.02 -5.56
N LEU A 76 -5.74 0.80 -6.42
CA LEU A 76 -4.65 1.73 -6.68
C LEU A 76 -4.69 2.15 -8.15
N ASP A 77 -4.97 3.42 -8.38
CA ASP A 77 -5.21 4.00 -9.70
C ASP A 77 -5.09 5.53 -9.70
N VAL A 78 -5.25 6.15 -10.87
CA VAL A 78 -5.50 7.59 -11.01
C VAL A 78 -7.01 7.82 -11.05
N PHE A 79 -7.52 8.49 -10.02
CA PHE A 79 -8.92 8.89 -9.91
C PHE A 79 -9.10 10.36 -10.34
N GLU A 80 -10.34 10.85 -10.35
CA GLU A 80 -10.64 12.25 -10.69
C GLU A 80 -9.91 13.25 -9.78
N ASP A 81 -9.72 12.90 -8.50
CA ASP A 81 -9.01 13.67 -7.49
C ASP A 81 -7.50 13.40 -7.44
N GLY A 82 -6.98 12.57 -8.34
CA GLY A 82 -5.55 12.28 -8.50
C GLY A 82 -5.16 10.81 -8.22
N PRO A 83 -3.85 10.50 -8.25
CA PRO A 83 -3.36 9.17 -7.95
C PRO A 83 -3.53 8.84 -6.46
N ALA A 84 -4.15 7.70 -6.16
CA ALA A 84 -4.42 7.30 -4.79
C ALA A 84 -4.57 5.79 -4.64
N MET A 85 -4.54 5.33 -3.38
CA MET A 85 -5.05 4.02 -2.99
C MET A 85 -6.34 4.21 -2.19
N ARG A 86 -7.43 3.59 -2.65
CA ARG A 86 -8.72 3.57 -1.96
C ARG A 86 -8.93 2.21 -1.30
N VAL A 87 -9.42 2.21 -0.06
CA VAL A 87 -9.57 1.01 0.77
C VAL A 87 -10.98 0.98 1.36
N LYS A 88 -11.55 -0.22 1.40
CA LYS A 88 -12.79 -0.50 2.12
C LYS A 88 -12.62 -1.76 2.94
N HIS A 89 -13.05 -1.72 4.20
CA HIS A 89 -12.89 -2.82 5.15
C HIS A 89 -14.17 -3.62 5.27
N PHE A 90 -14.03 -4.91 5.55
CA PHE A 90 -15.13 -5.85 5.70
C PHE A 90 -14.92 -6.75 6.91
N THR A 91 -15.98 -6.98 7.68
CA THR A 91 -16.02 -8.05 8.70
C THR A 91 -15.94 -9.44 8.03
N PRO A 92 -15.74 -10.53 8.80
CA PRO A 92 -15.74 -11.89 8.25
C PRO A 92 -17.07 -12.28 7.56
N GLU A 93 -18.18 -11.67 7.96
CA GLU A 93 -19.51 -11.84 7.34
C GLU A 93 -19.73 -10.94 6.11
N PHE A 94 -18.66 -10.28 5.65
CA PHE A 94 -18.65 -9.38 4.50
C PHE A 94 -19.50 -8.11 4.69
N VAL A 95 -19.57 -7.60 5.93
CA VAL A 95 -20.22 -6.32 6.24
C VAL A 95 -19.20 -5.20 6.19
N GLY A 96 -19.46 -4.17 5.38
CA GLY A 96 -18.57 -3.02 5.22
C GLY A 96 -18.51 -2.13 6.46
N TRP A 97 -17.32 -1.64 6.82
CA TRP A 97 -17.16 -0.65 7.91
C TRP A 97 -17.54 0.75 7.44
N GLU A 98 -17.10 1.13 6.24
CA GLU A 98 -17.49 2.37 5.61
C GLU A 98 -18.90 2.29 5.03
N ASP A 99 -19.62 3.41 5.06
CA ASP A 99 -20.91 3.57 4.38
C ASP A 99 -20.84 3.10 2.92
N LYS A 100 -21.99 2.73 2.34
CA LYS A 100 -22.08 2.15 1.00
C LYS A 100 -21.18 2.82 -0.04
N ASP A 101 -21.24 4.14 -0.13
CA ASP A 101 -20.53 4.96 -1.12
C ASP A 101 -19.23 5.60 -0.58
N ALA A 102 -18.82 5.24 0.65
CA ALA A 102 -17.61 5.72 1.30
C ALA A 102 -16.47 4.69 1.26
N TYR A 103 -15.24 5.22 1.39
CA TYR A 103 -13.96 4.50 1.39
C TYR A 103 -12.90 5.38 2.04
N LEU A 104 -11.83 4.77 2.57
CA LEU A 104 -10.62 5.50 2.96
C LEU A 104 -9.76 5.77 1.73
N THR A 105 -9.04 6.89 1.74
CA THR A 105 -8.15 7.30 0.63
C THR A 105 -6.78 7.65 1.16
N PHE A 106 -5.77 6.93 0.68
CA PHE A 106 -4.36 7.29 0.80
C PHE A 106 -3.96 8.02 -0.48
N VAL A 107 -3.74 9.33 -0.39
CA VAL A 107 -3.33 10.16 -1.54
C VAL A 107 -1.86 9.90 -1.84
N LEU A 108 -1.51 9.59 -3.09
CA LEU A 108 -0.12 9.37 -3.49
C LEU A 108 0.62 10.71 -3.59
N GLU A 109 1.69 10.85 -2.83
CA GLU A 109 2.47 12.09 -2.76
C GLU A 109 3.83 11.96 -3.45
N GLU A 110 4.37 10.74 -3.56
CA GLU A 110 5.66 10.49 -4.17
C GLU A 110 5.86 9.02 -4.56
N THR A 111 6.50 8.79 -5.71
CA THR A 111 6.98 7.48 -6.16
C THR A 111 8.41 7.53 -6.64
N ARG A 112 9.08 6.39 -6.51
CA ARG A 112 10.38 6.03 -7.09
C ARG A 112 10.40 4.52 -7.32
N ASP A 113 11.45 3.99 -7.94
CA ASP A 113 11.56 2.56 -8.17
C ASP A 113 11.56 1.81 -6.83
N GLY A 114 10.62 0.89 -6.64
CA GLY A 114 10.46 0.15 -5.37
C GLY A 114 9.92 0.97 -4.20
N TYR A 115 9.43 2.19 -4.41
CA TYR A 115 8.99 3.08 -3.32
C TYR A 115 7.72 3.85 -3.66
N GLY A 116 6.80 3.92 -2.70
CA GLY A 116 5.60 4.76 -2.77
C GLY A 116 5.28 5.40 -1.43
N ARG A 117 5.17 6.73 -1.40
CA ARG A 117 4.71 7.48 -0.24
C ARG A 117 3.34 8.06 -0.51
N PHE A 118 2.41 7.68 0.34
CA PHE A 118 1.07 8.21 0.41
C PHE A 118 0.91 9.00 1.71
N ARG A 119 -0.13 9.82 1.77
CA ARG A 119 -0.53 10.46 3.02
C ARG A 119 -0.98 9.40 4.03
N GLY A 120 -0.11 9.10 5.00
CA GLY A 120 -0.38 8.13 6.07
C GLY A 120 0.04 6.68 5.78
N LEU A 121 0.68 6.42 4.63
CA LEU A 121 1.18 5.09 4.27
C LEU A 121 2.47 5.22 3.45
N THR A 122 3.49 4.45 3.81
CA THR A 122 4.69 4.28 2.98
C THR A 122 4.82 2.81 2.56
N LEU A 123 5.18 2.57 1.31
CA LEU A 123 5.41 1.27 0.72
C LEU A 123 6.84 1.20 0.20
N GLU A 124 7.54 0.13 0.56
CA GLU A 124 8.94 -0.10 0.19
C GLU A 124 9.11 -1.54 -0.27
N LEU A 125 9.76 -1.73 -1.42
CA LEU A 125 10.28 -3.01 -1.88
C LEU A 125 11.77 -3.03 -1.54
N THR A 126 12.17 -3.95 -0.67
CA THR A 126 13.56 -4.12 -0.26
C THR A 126 14.38 -4.83 -1.33
N GLU A 127 15.71 -4.73 -1.23
CA GLU A 127 16.63 -5.43 -2.12
C GLU A 127 16.49 -6.97 -2.06
N ASP A 128 16.11 -7.52 -0.90
CA ASP A 128 15.83 -8.94 -0.72
C ASP A 128 14.41 -9.35 -1.18
N GLY A 129 13.66 -8.43 -1.78
CA GLY A 129 12.36 -8.71 -2.42
C GLY A 129 11.16 -8.70 -1.48
N ARG A 130 11.34 -8.30 -0.22
CA ARG A 130 10.24 -8.11 0.73
C ARG A 130 9.52 -6.80 0.48
N GLN A 131 8.21 -6.80 0.72
CA GLN A 131 7.42 -5.57 0.76
C GLN A 131 7.25 -5.15 2.22
N ILE A 132 7.47 -3.88 2.51
CA ILE A 132 7.18 -3.26 3.80
C ILE A 132 6.12 -2.20 3.59
N ALA A 133 5.05 -2.26 4.36
CA ALA A 133 4.08 -1.18 4.49
C ALA A 133 4.18 -0.57 5.88
N THR A 134 4.42 0.74 5.96
CA THR A 134 4.43 1.50 7.21
C THR A 134 3.21 2.40 7.23
N LEU A 135 2.23 2.09 8.07
CA LEU A 135 1.01 2.88 8.25
C LEU A 135 1.16 3.83 9.43
N MET A 136 0.79 5.08 9.24
CA MET A 136 0.66 6.04 10.33
C MET A 136 -0.77 6.00 10.86
N MET A 137 -0.93 5.53 12.09
CA MET A 137 -2.19 5.41 12.81
C MET A 137 -2.24 6.38 13.99
N ARG A 138 -3.38 6.43 14.66
CA ARG A 138 -3.52 7.03 15.99
C ARG A 138 -3.82 5.94 17.00
N ASP A 139 -3.20 6.02 18.17
CA ASP A 139 -3.57 5.19 19.31
C ASP A 139 -4.90 5.65 19.94
N ALA A 140 -5.34 4.99 21.01
CA ALA A 140 -6.58 5.31 21.69
C ALA A 140 -6.58 6.72 22.31
N GLU A 141 -5.39 7.23 22.64
CA GLU A 141 -5.14 8.57 23.17
C GLU A 141 -4.98 9.64 22.07
N GLY A 142 -4.98 9.23 20.80
CA GLY A 142 -4.86 10.10 19.64
C GLY A 142 -3.42 10.42 19.20
N ASN A 143 -2.41 9.86 19.86
CA ASN A 143 -1.01 10.04 19.50
C ASN A 143 -0.67 9.28 18.21
N PRO A 144 0.22 9.81 17.36
CA PRO A 144 0.68 9.11 16.18
C PRO A 144 1.42 7.82 16.58
N ARG A 145 1.10 6.73 15.90
CA ARG A 145 1.74 5.42 16.06
C ARG A 145 1.99 4.82 14.68
N GLU A 146 3.19 4.32 14.46
CA GLU A 146 3.50 3.54 13.27
C GLU A 146 3.12 2.07 13.46
N GLU A 147 2.42 1.51 12.49
CA GLU A 147 2.24 0.07 12.34
C GLU A 147 3.02 -0.39 11.11
N ARG A 148 3.86 -1.41 11.28
CA ARG A 148 4.71 -1.94 10.21
C ARG A 148 4.25 -3.33 9.84
N LEU A 149 3.89 -3.50 8.57
CA LEU A 149 3.51 -4.77 7.96
C LEU A 149 4.67 -5.22 7.08
N VAL A 150 5.17 -6.42 7.30
CA VAL A 150 6.30 -6.99 6.54
C VAL A 150 5.80 -8.20 5.79
N TYR A 151 6.02 -8.20 4.47
CA TYR A 151 5.51 -9.19 3.56
C TYR A 151 6.63 -9.87 2.78
N GLU A 152 6.45 -11.16 2.54
CA GLU A 152 7.18 -11.96 1.58
C GLU A 152 6.29 -12.29 0.40
N ARG A 153 6.90 -12.35 -0.79
CA ARG A 153 6.16 -12.67 -2.01
C ARG A 153 5.87 -14.17 -2.05
N LEU A 154 4.61 -14.53 -2.27
CA LEU A 154 4.24 -15.90 -2.55
C LEU A 154 4.78 -16.32 -3.92
N ALA A 155 5.54 -17.42 -3.94
CA ALA A 155 5.98 -18.04 -5.18
C ALA A 155 4.75 -18.42 -6.01
N SER A 156 4.75 -18.02 -7.29
CA SER A 156 3.72 -18.44 -8.25
C SER A 156 3.75 -19.96 -8.40
N GLY A 157 2.89 -20.66 -7.66
CA GLY A 157 2.83 -22.13 -7.63
C GLY A 157 2.24 -22.76 -6.35
N GLN A 158 2.00 -22.00 -5.28
CA GLN A 158 1.35 -22.52 -4.07
C GLN A 158 -0.08 -21.97 -3.91
N THR A 159 -0.99 -22.43 -4.76
CA THR A 159 -2.41 -22.44 -4.39
C THR A 159 -2.62 -23.61 -3.45
N GLY A 160 -3.13 -23.32 -2.25
CA GLY A 160 -3.15 -24.20 -1.07
C GLY A 160 -3.46 -25.66 -1.34
N THR A 161 -2.77 -26.53 -0.60
CA THR A 161 -3.23 -27.88 -0.33
C THR A 161 -4.64 -27.79 0.24
N ALA A 162 -5.63 -28.20 -0.56
CA ALA A 162 -6.98 -28.44 -0.06
C ALA A 162 -6.88 -29.46 1.08
N GLN A 163 -7.38 -29.08 2.25
CA GLN A 163 -7.56 -30.03 3.35
C GLN A 163 -8.76 -30.93 2.97
N PRO A 164 -8.62 -32.27 3.05
CA PRO A 164 -9.74 -33.16 2.74
C PRO A 164 -10.86 -33.02 3.79
N GLU A 165 -12.10 -33.20 3.31
CA GLU A 165 -13.36 -33.13 4.06
C GLU A 165 -13.38 -33.95 5.36
#